data_AF-A0A534RZK9-F1
#
_entry.id   AF-A0A534RZK9-F1
#
_cell.length_a   1.000
_cell.length_b   1.000
_cell.length_c   1.000
_cell.angle_alpha   90.00
_cell.angle_beta   90.00
_cell.angle_gamma   90.00
#
_symmetry.space_group_name_H-M   'P 1'
#
loop_
_entity.id
_entity.type
_entity.pdbx_description
1 polymer ?
#
loop_
_entity_poly.entity_id
_entity_poly.type
_entity_poly.pdbx_seq_one_letter_code
_entity_poly.pdbx_strand_id
1 'polypeptide(L)'
;MDHSGRLFEGDVVAPEQYLEIFSKSRSLEPEKELMLAILSDAIECILKYCDQPIPLRAKLFHDAHEWLFDHNEKDPFSFLNVCETLNF
;
A
#
# COMPACT_ATOMS: atom_id res chain seq x y z
N MET A 1 -16.37 -44.18 4.33
CA MET A 1 -17.20 -42.96 4.38
C MET A 1 -16.27 -41.83 4.78
N ASP A 2 -15.71 -41.19 3.77
CA ASP A 2 -14.51 -40.37 3.86
C ASP A 2 -14.88 -39.01 3.27
N HIS A 3 -15.20 -38.06 4.14
CA HIS A 3 -15.50 -36.67 3.80
C HIS A 3 -14.38 -35.77 4.33
N SER A 4 -13.13 -36.14 4.07
CA SER A 4 -11.96 -35.35 4.43
C SER A 4 -11.23 -34.98 3.13
N GLY A 5 -11.60 -33.86 2.52
CA GLY A 5 -10.92 -33.44 1.28
C GLY A 5 -11.33 -32.12 0.65
N ARG A 6 -12.25 -31.32 1.22
CA ARG A 6 -12.76 -30.12 0.54
C ARG A 6 -12.63 -28.82 1.34
N LEU A 7 -11.57 -28.71 2.15
CA LEU A 7 -11.36 -27.55 3.03
C LEU A 7 -10.84 -26.27 2.33
N PHE A 8 -10.58 -26.30 1.02
CA PHE A 8 -10.09 -25.14 0.27
C PHE A 8 -10.61 -25.11 -1.17
N GLU A 9 -11.93 -25.26 -1.36
CA GLU A 9 -12.53 -24.82 -2.63
C GLU A 9 -12.83 -23.34 -2.48
N GLY A 10 -11.93 -22.49 -3.00
CA GLY A 10 -12.21 -21.07 -3.09
C GLY A 10 -13.42 -20.89 -4.00
N ASP A 11 -14.49 -20.30 -3.48
CA ASP A 11 -15.65 -19.95 -4.31
C ASP A 11 -15.17 -19.03 -5.43
N VAL A 12 -15.40 -19.44 -6.68
CA VAL A 12 -15.14 -18.60 -7.85
C VAL A 12 -16.21 -17.51 -7.84
N VAL A 13 -15.86 -16.36 -7.28
CA VAL A 13 -16.75 -15.20 -7.20
C VAL A 13 -16.65 -14.39 -8.48
N ALA A 14 -17.79 -13.95 -9.04
CA ALA A 14 -17.77 -13.01 -10.15
C ALA A 14 -17.10 -11.69 -9.69
N PRO A 15 -16.42 -10.94 -10.59
CA PRO A 15 -15.77 -9.68 -10.24
C PRO A 15 -16.69 -8.69 -9.53
N GLU A 16 -17.96 -8.63 -9.93
CA GLU A 16 -18.96 -7.76 -9.30
C GLU A 16 -19.24 -8.13 -7.84
N GLN A 17 -19.32 -9.43 -7.55
CA GLN A 17 -19.56 -9.96 -6.21
C GLN A 17 -18.32 -9.82 -5.32
N TYR A 18 -17.11 -9.95 -5.89
CA TYR A 18 -15.85 -9.68 -5.19
C TYR A 18 -15.83 -8.23 -4.70
N LEU A 19 -16.11 -7.27 -5.59
CA LEU A 19 -16.16 -5.86 -5.23
C LEU A 19 -17.19 -5.59 -4.13
N GLU A 20 -18.37 -6.20 -4.21
CA GLU A 20 -19.41 -6.02 -3.20
C GLU A 20 -19.01 -6.54 -1.81
N ILE A 21 -18.42 -7.73 -1.73
CA ILE A 21 -18.04 -8.37 -0.46
C ILE A 21 -16.85 -7.63 0.18
N PHE A 22 -15.83 -7.31 -0.61
CA PHE A 22 -14.59 -6.73 -0.11
C PHE A 22 -14.70 -5.22 0.14
N SER A 23 -15.51 -4.48 -0.63
CA SER A 23 -15.67 -3.04 -0.42
C SER A 23 -16.55 -2.73 0.79
N LYS A 24 -17.57 -3.55 1.10
CA LYS A 24 -18.47 -3.34 2.26
C LYS A 24 -17.76 -3.45 3.61
N SER A 25 -16.64 -4.16 3.68
CA SER A 25 -15.92 -4.43 4.93
C SER A 25 -14.76 -3.46 5.18
N ARG A 26 -14.37 -2.64 4.20
CA ARG A 26 -13.26 -1.70 4.34
C ARG A 26 -13.75 -0.26 4.46
N SER A 27 -13.03 0.52 5.25
CA SER A 27 -13.24 1.97 5.36
C SER A 27 -12.63 2.74 4.19
N LEU A 28 -11.68 2.14 3.45
CA LEU A 28 -11.02 2.68 2.28
C LEU A 28 -11.04 1.67 1.13
N GLU A 29 -11.07 2.15 -0.10
CA GLU A 29 -10.80 1.33 -1.28
C GLU A 29 -9.40 0.69 -1.16
N PRO A 30 -9.21 -0.56 -1.59
CA PRO A 30 -7.94 -1.28 -1.38
C PRO A 30 -6.74 -0.54 -1.98
N GLU A 31 -6.93 0.20 -3.07
CA GLU A 31 -5.92 1.06 -3.68
C GLU A 31 -5.54 2.23 -2.77
N LYS A 32 -6.51 2.89 -2.13
CA LYS A 32 -6.27 3.99 -1.18
C LYS A 32 -5.58 3.49 0.09
N GLU A 33 -5.94 2.30 0.56
CA GLU A 33 -5.28 1.66 1.68
C GLU A 33 -3.80 1.39 1.37
N LEU A 34 -3.51 0.90 0.16
CA LEU A 34 -2.13 0.71 -0.30
C LEU A 34 -1.38 2.03 -0.40
N MET A 35 -1.98 3.07 -0.97
CA MET A 35 -1.38 4.41 -1.05
C MET A 35 -1.04 4.98 0.33
N LEU A 36 -1.94 4.82 1.30
CA LEU A 36 -1.71 5.25 2.68
C LEU A 36 -0.58 4.46 3.35
N ALA A 37 -0.51 3.14 3.09
CA ALA A 37 0.56 2.29 3.58
C ALA A 37 1.92 2.72 3.03
N ILE A 38 2.01 3.01 1.73
CA ILE A 38 3.23 3.52 1.07
C ILE A 38 3.66 4.85 1.70
N LEU A 39 2.74 5.80 1.82
CA LEU A 39 3.03 7.11 2.42
C LEU A 39 3.53 6.97 3.87
N SER A 40 2.87 6.13 4.66
CA SER A 40 3.22 5.91 6.06
C SER A 40 4.60 5.27 6.22
N ASP A 41 4.93 4.27 5.38
CA ASP A 41 6.24 3.62 5.38
C ASP A 41 7.36 4.59 4.99
N ALA A 42 7.13 5.42 3.96
CA ALA A 42 8.10 6.44 3.53
C ALA A 42 8.39 7.46 4.65
N ILE A 43 7.35 7.98 5.31
CA ILE A 43 7.48 8.92 6.43
C ILE A 43 8.17 8.24 7.62
N GLU A 44 7.78 7.03 7.99
CA GLU A 44 8.42 6.28 9.09
C GLU A 44 9.91 6.05 8.79
N CYS A 45 10.25 5.65 7.56
CA CYS A 45 11.62 5.47 7.12
C CYS A 45 12.44 6.75 7.33
N ILE A 46 11.93 7.89 6.85
CA ILE A 46 12.62 9.18 6.97
C ILE A 46 12.81 9.56 8.44
N LEU A 47 11.73 9.55 9.24
CA LEU A 47 11.79 9.94 10.65
C LEU A 47 12.74 9.04 11.46
N LYS A 48 12.77 7.74 11.17
CA LYS A 48 13.61 6.77 11.86
C LYS A 48 15.09 6.93 11.57
N TYR A 49 15.46 7.26 10.33
CA TYR A 49 16.88 7.38 9.93
C TYR A 49 17.42 8.80 10.03
N CYS A 50 16.56 9.82 10.16
CA CYS A 50 16.99 11.18 10.50
C CYS A 50 17.72 11.26 11.84
N ASP A 51 17.29 10.50 12.85
CA ASP A 51 17.89 10.52 14.19
C ASP A 51 19.09 9.56 14.32
N GLN A 52 19.02 8.38 13.66
CA GLN A 52 20.09 7.37 13.69
C GLN A 52 20.40 6.82 12.30
N PRO A 53 21.33 7.45 11.56
CA PRO A 53 21.71 6.98 10.23
C PRO A 53 22.44 5.63 10.32
N ILE A 54 21.79 4.56 9.83
CA ILE A 54 22.35 3.22 9.76
C ILE A 54 22.83 2.97 8.32
N PRO A 55 24.13 2.69 8.08
CA PRO A 55 24.67 2.51 6.73
C PRO A 55 23.97 1.42 5.93
N LEU A 56 23.55 0.34 6.59
CA LEU A 56 22.82 -0.77 5.97
C LEU A 56 21.46 -0.36 5.39
N ARG A 57 20.87 0.75 5.86
CA ARG A 57 19.55 1.23 5.45
C ARG A 57 19.57 2.61 4.79
N ALA A 58 20.77 3.14 4.52
CA ALA A 58 20.94 4.41 3.81
C ALA A 58 20.25 4.40 2.44
N LYS A 59 20.20 3.24 1.77
CA LYS A 59 19.46 3.08 0.52
C LYS A 59 17.96 3.32 0.69
N LEU A 60 17.33 2.69 1.69
CA LEU A 60 15.89 2.85 1.94
C LEU A 60 15.52 4.30 2.26
N PHE A 61 16.37 4.98 3.04
CA PHE A 61 16.21 6.41 3.31
C PHE A 61 16.32 7.23 2.03
N HIS A 62 17.33 6.96 1.20
CA HIS A 62 17.51 7.67 -0.07
C HIS A 62 16.34 7.45 -1.02
N ASP A 63 15.90 6.20 -1.20
CA ASP A 63 14.78 5.84 -2.07
C ASP A 63 13.49 6.54 -1.58
N ALA A 64 13.20 6.53 -0.27
CA ALA A 64 12.03 7.20 0.31
C ALA A 64 12.12 8.73 0.18
N HIS A 65 13.31 9.30 0.36
CA HIS A 65 13.55 10.73 0.20
C HIS A 65 13.40 11.14 -1.28
N GLU A 66 13.98 10.40 -2.21
CA GLU A 66 13.83 10.68 -3.64
C GLU A 66 12.36 10.63 -4.06
N TRP A 67 11.62 9.61 -3.61
CA TRP A 67 10.19 9.50 -3.88
C TRP A 67 9.37 10.65 -3.29
N LEU A 68 9.63 11.05 -2.04
CA LEU A 68 8.88 12.13 -1.36
C LEU A 68 9.09 13.49 -2.04
N PHE A 69 10.28 13.73 -2.59
CA PHE A 69 10.65 14.99 -3.24
C PHE A 69 10.60 14.93 -4.78
N ASP A 70 10.13 13.81 -5.35
CA ASP A 70 9.87 13.73 -6.78
C ASP A 70 8.61 14.53 -7.12
N HIS A 71 8.75 15.41 -8.12
CA HIS A 71 7.67 16.28 -8.60
C HIS A 71 6.97 15.70 -9.84
N ASN A 72 7.29 14.47 -10.21
CA ASN A 72 6.78 13.82 -11.39
C ASN A 72 5.48 13.05 -11.09
N GLU A 73 4.41 13.36 -11.82
CA GLU A 73 3.07 12.74 -11.65
C GLU A 73 2.85 11.50 -12.54
N LYS A 74 3.90 11.03 -13.25
CA LYS A 74 3.75 9.99 -14.28
C LYS A 74 3.37 8.62 -13.74
N ASP A 75 3.72 8.33 -12.49
CA ASP A 75 3.46 7.03 -11.86
C ASP A 75 2.21 7.09 -10.96
N PRO A 76 1.35 6.07 -10.97
CA PRO A 76 0.11 6.04 -10.19
C PRO A 76 0.34 6.13 -8.68
N PHE A 77 1.54 5.77 -8.22
CA PHE A 77 1.97 5.88 -6.83
C PHE A 77 3.06 6.94 -6.62
N SER A 78 3.14 7.95 -7.51
CA SER A 78 3.94 9.14 -7.22
C SER A 78 3.40 9.84 -5.97
N PHE A 79 4.28 10.52 -5.22
CA PHE A 79 3.89 11.21 -3.99
C PHE A 79 2.71 12.17 -4.21
N LEU A 80 2.74 12.93 -5.30
CA LEU A 80 1.67 13.87 -5.65
C LEU A 80 0.32 13.17 -5.89
N ASN A 81 0.31 12.09 -6.67
CA ASN A 81 -0.91 11.31 -6.94
C ASN A 81 -1.46 10.65 -5.66
N VAL A 82 -0.57 10.20 -4.78
CA VAL A 82 -0.94 9.65 -3.47
C VAL A 82 -1.60 10.72 -2.59
N CYS A 83 -1.00 11.91 -2.48
CA CYS A 83 -1.58 13.02 -1.71
C CYS A 83 -2.93 13.46 -2.28
N GLU A 84 -3.05 13.59 -3.60
CA GLU A 84 -4.30 13.96 -4.26
C GLU A 84 -5.40 12.93 -4.00
N THR A 85 -5.09 11.64 -4.17
CA THR A 85 -6.06 10.54 -4.02
C THR A 85 -6.51 10.34 -2.57
N LEU A 86 -5.64 10.63 -1.61
CA LEU A 86 -5.92 10.55 -0.18
C LEU A 86 -6.55 11.84 0.39
N ASN A 87 -6.73 12.88 -0.45
CA ASN A 87 -7.27 14.18 -0.06
C ASN A 87 -6.49 14.86 1.08
N PHE A 88 -5.15 14.78 1.05
CA PHE A 88 -4.27 15.51 1.98
C PHE A 88 -4.00 16.96 1.57
#